data_AF-A0A3M1M1J3-F1
#
_entry.id   AF-A0A3M1M1J3-F1
#
_cell.length_a   1.000
_cell.length_b   1.000
_cell.length_c   1.000
_cell.angle_alpha   90.00
_cell.angle_beta   90.00
_cell.angle_gamma   90.00
#
_symmetry.space_group_name_H-M   'P 1'
#
loop_
_entity.id
_entity.type
_entity.pdbx_description
1 polymer ?
#
loop_
_entity_poly.entity_id
_entity_poly.type
_entity_poly.pdbx_seq_one_letter_code
_entity_poly.pdbx_strand_id
1 'polypeptide(L)'
;MIMRAGEIFLNGAERAKRIHQDDWAMSQALYENIGGISDFFDFVVTRDRIPLINYQDTFDRVEGFTSIASFLGAQGESVEIDYAPYQEIKAGAIENLARMDFDRLRDSSAAIIEIDAFRWEWRPKFQADPAIRRATLDEAEEKLAHLDSQVIESGLAAFLLGGLVFSGMAQAARAVHHVQPKRARLYLGVAGAATDANPLTHEHEEAIFSAARQDLAGTKARCAYAEHVPPVLPYLINQGEASGPQELLERALKFRTSDLGRAFRAFAADLRGDGIAAREAENISAQQKQEAMALIRPADHADERSRALDVEFGLGLSGPDAKVSGKLRVPGWLRLWWNDWITFDGGLRKTLRRMWLADGAYRDLPGKLHDIWLRA
;
A
#
# COMPACT_ATOMS: atom_id res chain seq x y z
N MET A 1 -5.62 6.53 -7.32
CA MET A 1 -4.62 7.33 -6.60
C MET A 1 -3.27 6.64 -6.47
N ILE A 2 -3.17 5.33 -6.13
CA ILE A 2 -1.87 4.61 -6.10
C ILE A 2 -1.08 4.80 -7.41
N MET A 3 -1.70 4.47 -8.56
CA MET A 3 -1.06 4.63 -9.87
C MET A 3 -0.72 6.09 -10.20
N ARG A 4 -1.55 7.03 -9.76
CA ARG A 4 -1.33 8.47 -9.97
C ARG A 4 -0.18 9.02 -9.12
N ALA A 5 -0.07 8.58 -7.87
CA ALA A 5 1.08 8.89 -7.01
C ALA A 5 2.38 8.38 -7.65
N GLY A 6 2.37 7.13 -8.16
CA GLY A 6 3.48 6.57 -8.92
C GLY A 6 3.80 7.37 -10.19
N GLU A 7 2.79 7.75 -10.98
CA GLU A 7 2.96 8.55 -12.19
C GLU A 7 3.58 9.92 -11.93
N ILE A 8 3.12 10.63 -10.90
CA ILE A 8 3.64 11.93 -10.49
C ILE A 8 5.06 11.79 -9.96
N PHE A 9 5.31 10.81 -9.08
CA PHE A 9 6.64 10.54 -8.56
C PHE A 9 7.63 10.23 -9.70
N LEU A 10 7.26 9.36 -10.64
CA LEU A 10 8.11 8.96 -11.76
C LEU A 10 8.37 10.07 -12.78
N ASN A 11 7.54 11.10 -12.85
CA ASN A 11 7.79 12.24 -13.73
C ASN A 11 8.78 13.25 -13.13
N GLY A 12 9.08 13.17 -11.82
CA GLY A 12 9.99 14.10 -11.15
C GLY A 12 9.33 15.44 -10.81
N ALA A 13 10.04 16.26 -10.02
CA ALA A 13 9.53 17.51 -9.50
C ALA A 13 9.28 18.53 -10.61
N GLU A 14 10.23 18.67 -11.56
CA GLU A 14 10.13 19.66 -12.63
C GLU A 14 8.92 19.45 -13.54
N ARG A 15 8.55 18.19 -13.83
CA ARG A 15 7.38 17.90 -14.66
C ARG A 15 6.08 17.95 -13.88
N ALA A 16 6.10 17.65 -12.58
CA ALA A 16 4.91 17.71 -11.74
C ALA A 16 4.33 19.15 -11.65
N LYS A 17 5.16 20.18 -11.80
CA LYS A 17 4.74 21.60 -11.86
C LYS A 17 3.73 21.89 -12.98
N ARG A 18 3.71 21.06 -14.02
CA ARG A 18 2.76 21.17 -15.14
C ARG A 18 1.36 20.72 -14.77
N ILE A 19 1.22 19.89 -13.73
CA ILE A 19 -0.06 19.44 -13.19
C ILE A 19 -0.61 20.48 -12.21
N HIS A 20 0.24 20.90 -11.28
CA HIS A 20 -0.14 21.82 -10.20
C HIS A 20 0.96 22.87 -10.03
N GLN A 21 0.57 24.16 -10.06
CA GLN A 21 1.53 25.27 -10.02
C GLN A 21 2.18 25.44 -8.64
N ASP A 22 1.56 24.93 -7.58
CA ASP A 22 2.11 24.95 -6.23
C ASP A 22 2.95 23.69 -5.97
N ASP A 23 4.28 23.86 -6.06
CA ASP A 23 5.30 22.84 -5.78
C ASP A 23 5.19 22.30 -4.35
N TRP A 24 4.85 23.16 -3.38
CA TRP A 24 4.75 22.77 -1.99
C TRP A 24 3.54 21.87 -1.79
N ALA A 25 2.38 22.24 -2.33
CA ALA A 25 1.16 21.41 -2.24
C ALA A 25 1.36 20.03 -2.90
N MET A 26 2.01 19.97 -4.06
CA MET A 26 2.33 18.71 -4.74
C MET A 26 3.29 17.85 -3.90
N SER A 27 4.35 18.46 -3.38
CA SER A 27 5.32 17.78 -2.53
C SER A 27 4.67 17.24 -1.24
N GLN A 28 3.83 18.04 -0.58
CA GLN A 28 3.08 17.60 0.59
C GLN A 28 2.13 16.45 0.26
N ALA A 29 1.40 16.53 -0.86
CA ALA A 29 0.50 15.46 -1.29
C ALA A 29 1.25 14.14 -1.54
N LEU A 30 2.46 14.17 -2.13
CA LEU A 30 3.31 12.99 -2.26
C LEU A 30 3.82 12.50 -0.91
N TYR A 31 4.31 13.41 -0.06
CA TYR A 31 4.84 13.10 1.28
C TYR A 31 3.78 12.42 2.17
N GLU A 32 2.55 12.92 2.17
CA GLU A 32 1.44 12.32 2.90
C GLU A 32 0.93 11.01 2.26
N ASN A 33 1.42 10.68 1.06
CA ASN A 33 1.03 9.51 0.28
C ASN A 33 2.19 8.55 0.00
N ILE A 34 3.18 8.49 0.90
CA ILE A 34 4.28 7.50 0.79
C ILE A 34 3.74 6.06 0.71
N GLY A 35 2.64 5.76 1.40
CA GLY A 35 1.98 4.45 1.27
C GLY A 35 1.58 4.14 -0.17
N GLY A 36 0.97 5.09 -0.88
CA GLY A 36 0.62 4.92 -2.29
C GLY A 36 1.83 4.77 -3.22
N ILE A 37 2.94 5.46 -2.93
CA ILE A 37 4.19 5.30 -3.69
C ILE A 37 4.80 3.91 -3.44
N SER A 38 4.83 3.45 -2.18
CA SER A 38 5.31 2.12 -1.83
C SER A 38 4.47 1.03 -2.49
N ASP A 39 3.14 1.13 -2.40
CA ASP A 39 2.19 0.20 -3.03
C ASP A 39 2.38 0.16 -4.56
N PHE A 40 2.67 1.30 -5.19
CA PHE A 40 2.96 1.34 -6.63
C PHE A 40 4.18 0.48 -6.99
N PHE A 41 5.30 0.61 -6.26
CA PHE A 41 6.49 -0.20 -6.48
C PHE A 41 6.24 -1.68 -6.18
N ASP A 42 5.45 -1.98 -5.16
CA ASP A 42 5.01 -3.35 -4.86
C ASP A 42 4.16 -3.92 -5.99
N PHE A 43 3.32 -3.12 -6.65
CA PHE A 43 2.56 -3.57 -7.83
C PHE A 43 3.45 -3.82 -9.03
N VAL A 44 4.41 -2.91 -9.31
CA VAL A 44 5.39 -3.09 -10.40
C VAL A 44 6.09 -4.43 -10.25
N VAL A 45 6.57 -4.74 -9.04
CA VAL A 45 7.29 -5.99 -8.80
C VAL A 45 6.36 -7.20 -8.76
N THR A 46 5.27 -7.14 -8.00
CA THR A 46 4.49 -8.34 -7.68
C THR A 46 3.44 -8.72 -8.72
N ARG A 47 2.99 -7.80 -9.57
CA ARG A 47 1.89 -8.06 -10.53
C ARG A 47 2.40 -8.45 -11.91
N ASP A 48 1.66 -9.33 -12.59
CA ASP A 48 1.88 -9.62 -14.01
C ASP A 48 1.34 -8.51 -14.90
N ARG A 49 0.11 -8.08 -14.62
CA ARG A 49 -0.63 -7.01 -15.31
C ARG A 49 -1.19 -6.04 -14.28
N ILE A 50 -1.25 -4.76 -14.65
CA ILE A 50 -1.83 -3.68 -13.87
C ILE A 50 -2.92 -3.03 -14.73
N PRO A 51 -4.21 -3.29 -14.46
CA PRO A 51 -5.30 -2.67 -15.19
C PRO A 51 -5.39 -1.18 -14.86
N LEU A 52 -5.45 -0.36 -15.91
CA LEU A 52 -5.59 1.09 -15.88
C LEU A 52 -7.00 1.44 -16.37
N ILE A 53 -7.98 1.25 -15.48
CA ILE A 53 -9.40 1.41 -15.79
C ILE A 53 -9.74 2.87 -16.07
N ASN A 54 -10.22 3.19 -17.28
CA ASN A 54 -10.61 4.53 -17.74
C ASN A 54 -9.66 5.62 -17.20
N TYR A 55 -8.35 5.33 -17.19
CA TYR A 55 -7.39 6.11 -16.40
C TYR A 55 -7.26 7.54 -16.92
N GLN A 56 -7.35 7.70 -18.24
CA GLN A 56 -7.28 8.99 -18.91
C GLN A 56 -8.58 9.79 -18.82
N ASP A 57 -9.71 9.14 -18.53
CA ASP A 57 -10.94 9.84 -18.15
C ASP A 57 -10.93 10.23 -16.67
N THR A 58 -10.10 9.53 -15.86
CA THR A 58 -9.93 9.80 -14.43
C THR A 58 -9.01 11.00 -14.17
N PHE A 59 -7.97 11.13 -14.98
CA PHE A 59 -6.92 12.14 -14.86
C PHE A 59 -6.63 12.79 -16.21
N ASP A 60 -6.51 14.11 -16.20
CA ASP A 60 -6.23 14.88 -17.40
C ASP A 60 -4.86 14.55 -18.00
N ARG A 61 -4.81 14.53 -19.34
CA ARG A 61 -3.56 14.40 -20.09
C ARG A 61 -2.83 15.74 -20.06
N VAL A 62 -1.66 15.76 -19.41
CA VAL A 62 -0.80 16.94 -19.34
C VAL A 62 0.31 16.86 -20.38
N GLU A 63 0.50 17.92 -21.16
CA GLU A 63 1.50 17.96 -22.22
C GLU A 63 2.94 17.82 -21.68
N GLY A 64 3.71 16.90 -22.28
CA GLY A 64 5.07 16.57 -21.86
C GLY A 64 5.15 15.78 -20.54
N PHE A 65 4.01 15.34 -20.01
CA PHE A 65 3.93 14.41 -18.91
C PHE A 65 3.93 12.97 -19.44
N THR A 66 4.83 12.14 -18.93
CA THR A 66 4.90 10.73 -19.36
C THR A 66 3.78 9.96 -18.67
N SER A 67 2.91 9.33 -19.46
CA SER A 67 1.78 8.57 -18.92
C SER A 67 2.25 7.35 -18.12
N ILE A 68 1.48 6.95 -17.12
CA ILE A 68 1.76 5.75 -16.32
C ILE A 68 1.85 4.48 -17.19
N ALA A 69 1.03 4.39 -18.24
CA ALA A 69 1.06 3.28 -19.20
C ALA A 69 2.42 3.19 -19.90
N SER A 70 3.03 4.34 -20.25
CA SER A 70 4.36 4.38 -20.87
C SER A 70 5.45 3.86 -19.92
N PHE A 71 5.38 4.19 -18.63
CA PHE A 71 6.34 3.68 -17.64
C PHE A 71 6.19 2.17 -17.40
N LEU A 72 4.96 1.67 -17.37
CA LEU A 72 4.70 0.24 -17.16
C LEU A 72 4.93 -0.62 -18.41
N GLY A 73 4.89 0.00 -19.59
CA GLY A 73 4.98 -0.71 -20.87
C GLY A 73 3.93 -1.81 -20.97
N ALA A 74 4.35 -3.02 -21.34
CA ALA A 74 3.45 -4.17 -21.47
C ALA A 74 2.76 -4.59 -20.16
N GLN A 75 3.24 -4.14 -18.99
CA GLN A 75 2.59 -4.47 -17.72
C GLN A 75 1.31 -3.62 -17.49
N GLY A 76 1.26 -2.40 -18.03
CA GLY A 76 0.09 -1.54 -17.92
C GLY A 76 -0.92 -1.88 -19.01
N GLU A 77 -2.15 -2.19 -18.63
CA GLU A 77 -3.21 -2.57 -19.57
C GLU A 77 -4.36 -1.57 -19.47
N SER A 78 -4.65 -0.83 -20.55
CA SER A 78 -5.81 0.07 -20.58
C SER A 78 -7.08 -0.77 -20.60
N VAL A 79 -7.99 -0.46 -19.69
CA VAL A 79 -9.28 -1.14 -19.60
C VAL A 79 -10.37 -0.09 -19.77
N GLU A 80 -11.09 -0.19 -20.88
CA GLU A 80 -12.27 0.63 -21.14
C GLU A 80 -13.51 -0.09 -20.62
N ILE A 81 -14.40 0.64 -19.97
CA ILE A 81 -15.64 0.10 -19.43
C ILE A 81 -16.83 0.69 -20.16
N ASP A 82 -17.65 -0.21 -20.72
CA ASP A 82 -18.88 0.15 -21.39
C ASP A 82 -19.86 0.86 -20.46
N TYR A 83 -20.67 1.74 -21.05
CA TYR A 83 -21.59 2.60 -20.33
C TYR A 83 -22.60 1.83 -19.46
N ALA A 84 -23.19 0.75 -19.98
CA ALA A 84 -24.22 0.00 -19.25
C ALA A 84 -23.68 -0.68 -17.98
N PRO A 85 -22.60 -1.49 -18.03
CA PRO A 85 -21.95 -2.01 -16.83
C PRO A 85 -21.53 -0.93 -15.83
N TYR A 86 -21.01 0.20 -16.33
CA TYR A 86 -20.66 1.33 -15.47
C TYR A 86 -21.87 1.89 -14.71
N GLN A 87 -23.01 2.10 -15.38
CA GLN A 87 -24.21 2.64 -14.73
C GLN A 87 -24.80 1.68 -13.70
N GLU A 88 -24.80 0.37 -13.96
CA GLU A 88 -25.25 -0.65 -13.00
C GLU A 88 -24.38 -0.64 -11.73
N ILE A 89 -23.07 -0.63 -11.89
CA ILE A 89 -22.12 -0.57 -10.77
C ILE A 89 -22.27 0.74 -9.99
N LYS A 90 -22.38 1.87 -10.70
CA LYS A 90 -22.55 3.19 -10.08
C LYS A 90 -23.84 3.27 -9.28
N ALA A 91 -24.94 2.71 -9.75
CA ALA A 91 -26.20 2.68 -9.00
C ALA A 91 -26.04 1.98 -7.64
N GLY A 92 -25.40 0.81 -7.60
CA GLY A 92 -25.10 0.12 -6.34
C GLY A 92 -24.12 0.90 -5.45
N ALA A 93 -23.15 1.60 -6.04
CA ALA A 93 -22.22 2.46 -5.32
C ALA A 93 -22.91 3.68 -4.68
N ILE A 94 -23.87 4.30 -5.37
CA ILE A 94 -24.70 5.40 -4.85
C ILE A 94 -25.48 4.94 -3.61
N GLU A 95 -26.16 3.79 -3.69
CA GLU A 95 -26.90 3.24 -2.55
C GLU A 95 -26.00 2.95 -1.35
N ASN A 96 -24.80 2.41 -1.58
CA ASN A 96 -23.83 2.15 -0.51
C ASN A 96 -23.30 3.45 0.10
N LEU A 97 -22.99 4.46 -0.72
CA LEU A 97 -22.52 5.76 -0.25
C LEU A 97 -23.59 6.48 0.59
N ALA A 98 -24.85 6.40 0.17
CA ALA A 98 -25.96 7.01 0.90
C ALA A 98 -26.17 6.40 2.30
N ARG A 99 -25.68 5.18 2.57
CA ARG A 99 -25.73 4.58 3.91
C ARG A 99 -24.64 5.09 4.86
N MET A 100 -23.63 5.78 4.33
CA MET A 100 -22.51 6.28 5.11
C MET A 100 -22.88 7.59 5.84
N ASP A 101 -22.11 7.90 6.88
CA ASP A 101 -22.31 9.07 7.73
C ASP A 101 -21.18 10.09 7.50
N PHE A 102 -21.48 11.13 6.70
CA PHE A 102 -20.51 12.15 6.33
C PHE A 102 -20.20 13.13 7.46
N ASP A 103 -21.05 13.25 8.48
CA ASP A 103 -20.83 14.12 9.63
C ASP A 103 -19.63 13.65 10.49
N ARG A 104 -19.18 12.42 10.25
CA ARG A 104 -18.00 11.82 10.89
C ARG A 104 -16.68 12.23 10.24
N LEU A 105 -16.72 12.87 9.06
CA LEU A 105 -15.51 13.36 8.39
C LEU A 105 -15.04 14.66 9.06
N ARG A 106 -14.29 14.54 10.16
CA ARG A 106 -13.77 15.69 10.90
C ARG A 106 -12.44 16.24 10.39
N ASP A 107 -11.65 15.43 9.68
CA ASP A 107 -10.44 15.87 8.98
C ASP A 107 -10.30 15.18 7.63
N SER A 108 -10.64 15.91 6.57
CA SER A 108 -10.50 15.50 5.17
C SER A 108 -9.50 16.37 4.41
N SER A 109 -8.81 17.29 5.10
CA SER A 109 -7.94 18.31 4.50
C SER A 109 -6.84 17.70 3.64
N ALA A 110 -6.10 16.71 4.19
CA ALA A 110 -5.06 15.95 3.49
C ALA A 110 -5.56 15.21 2.25
N ALA A 111 -6.84 14.78 2.24
CA ALA A 111 -7.43 14.13 1.08
C ALA A 111 -7.85 15.15 0.02
N ILE A 112 -8.39 16.29 0.44
CA ILE A 112 -8.77 17.39 -0.46
C ILE A 112 -7.53 17.97 -1.14
N ILE A 113 -6.45 18.20 -0.38
CA ILE A 113 -5.15 18.63 -0.91
C ILE A 113 -4.64 17.63 -1.95
N GLU A 114 -4.73 16.32 -1.69
CA GLU A 114 -4.29 15.30 -2.66
C GLU A 114 -5.17 15.27 -3.91
N ILE A 115 -6.50 15.34 -3.76
CA ILE A 115 -7.45 15.39 -4.88
C ILE A 115 -7.14 16.55 -5.82
N ASP A 116 -6.88 17.74 -5.24
CA ASP A 116 -6.55 18.94 -5.99
C ASP A 116 -5.15 18.86 -6.62
N ALA A 117 -4.12 18.58 -5.80
CA ALA A 117 -2.74 18.51 -6.25
C ALA A 117 -2.54 17.47 -7.36
N PHE A 118 -3.15 16.28 -7.23
CA PHE A 118 -3.00 15.21 -8.24
C PHE A 118 -3.92 15.39 -9.45
N ARG A 119 -4.76 16.44 -9.45
CA ARG A 119 -5.80 16.70 -10.46
C ARG A 119 -6.71 15.51 -10.67
N TRP A 120 -7.36 15.06 -9.60
CA TRP A 120 -8.42 14.08 -9.73
C TRP A 120 -9.69 14.78 -10.24
N GLU A 121 -10.04 14.54 -11.49
CA GLU A 121 -11.09 15.30 -12.18
C GLU A 121 -12.38 14.53 -12.41
N TRP A 122 -12.31 13.20 -12.34
CA TRP A 122 -13.48 12.37 -12.53
C TRP A 122 -14.47 12.52 -11.39
N ARG A 123 -15.47 13.38 -11.56
CA ARG A 123 -16.54 13.61 -10.57
C ARG A 123 -17.81 12.86 -10.98
N PRO A 124 -17.94 11.55 -10.68
CA PRO A 124 -19.15 10.81 -11.00
C PRO A 124 -20.35 11.47 -10.32
N LYS A 125 -21.40 11.71 -11.10
CA LYS A 125 -22.64 12.29 -10.62
C LYS A 125 -23.37 11.31 -9.69
N PHE A 126 -24.05 11.87 -8.69
CA PHE A 126 -24.89 11.09 -7.77
C PHE A 126 -26.20 10.61 -8.41
N GLN A 127 -26.48 10.98 -9.65
CA GLN A 127 -27.64 10.48 -10.39
C GLN A 127 -27.27 9.27 -11.24
N ALA A 128 -28.07 8.21 -11.16
CA ALA A 128 -28.01 7.06 -12.03
C ALA A 128 -28.77 7.29 -13.35
N ASP A 129 -28.60 6.36 -14.29
CA ASP A 129 -29.37 6.35 -15.53
C ASP A 129 -30.86 6.08 -15.23
N PRO A 130 -31.80 6.85 -15.83
CA PRO A 130 -33.24 6.60 -15.67
C PRO A 130 -33.67 5.16 -15.99
N ALA A 131 -32.95 4.46 -16.86
CA ALA A 131 -33.25 3.08 -17.22
C ALA A 131 -33.03 2.06 -16.09
N ILE A 132 -32.26 2.42 -15.05
CA ILE A 132 -31.88 1.52 -13.93
C ILE A 132 -32.55 1.96 -12.61
N ARG A 133 -33.50 2.90 -12.70
CA ARG A 133 -34.14 3.54 -11.56
C ARG A 133 -35.00 2.56 -10.74
N ARG A 134 -34.90 2.69 -9.41
CA ARG A 134 -35.71 1.94 -8.42
C ARG A 134 -35.88 2.79 -7.16
N ALA A 135 -36.92 2.50 -6.37
CA ALA A 135 -37.28 3.30 -5.20
C ALA A 135 -36.11 3.51 -4.20
N THR A 136 -35.33 2.46 -3.93
CA THR A 136 -34.16 2.55 -3.03
C THR A 136 -33.07 3.48 -3.55
N LEU A 137 -32.95 3.60 -4.88
CA LEU A 137 -31.99 4.48 -5.51
C LEU A 137 -32.47 5.93 -5.45
N ASP A 138 -33.77 6.18 -5.64
CA ASP A 138 -34.35 7.52 -5.51
C ASP A 138 -34.13 8.10 -4.11
N GLU A 139 -34.37 7.32 -3.06
CA GLU A 139 -34.10 7.70 -1.67
C GLU A 139 -32.60 7.99 -1.44
N ALA A 140 -31.72 7.20 -2.05
CA ALA A 140 -30.27 7.39 -1.95
C ALA A 140 -29.81 8.68 -2.66
N GLU A 141 -30.31 8.93 -3.87
CA GLU A 141 -30.02 10.16 -4.63
C GLU A 141 -30.51 11.40 -3.89
N GLU A 142 -31.72 11.36 -3.33
CA GLU A 142 -32.28 12.45 -2.53
C GLU A 142 -31.41 12.72 -1.30
N LYS A 143 -31.00 11.68 -0.56
CA LYS A 143 -30.12 11.87 0.60
C LYS A 143 -28.79 12.51 0.21
N LEU A 144 -28.17 12.06 -0.89
CA LEU A 144 -26.87 12.59 -1.33
C LEU A 144 -26.98 14.03 -1.88
N ALA A 145 -28.13 14.42 -2.42
CA ALA A 145 -28.38 15.79 -2.87
C ALA A 145 -28.42 16.81 -1.72
N HIS A 146 -28.66 16.35 -0.48
CA HIS A 146 -28.71 17.16 0.73
C HIS A 146 -27.41 17.11 1.56
N LEU A 147 -26.32 16.56 1.02
CA LEU A 147 -25.02 16.64 1.68
C LEU A 147 -24.56 18.09 1.81
N ASP A 148 -23.75 18.36 2.84
CA ASP A 148 -23.13 19.66 3.06
C ASP A 148 -22.40 20.15 1.79
N SER A 149 -22.60 21.43 1.47
CA SER A 149 -22.06 22.02 0.24
C SER A 149 -20.54 21.95 0.17
N GLN A 150 -19.82 22.03 1.30
CA GLN A 150 -18.36 21.89 1.32
C GLN A 150 -17.92 20.47 0.95
N VAL A 151 -18.65 19.45 1.37
CA VAL A 151 -18.37 18.04 1.01
C VAL A 151 -18.58 17.79 -0.48
N ILE A 152 -19.57 18.45 -1.08
CA ILE A 152 -19.85 18.36 -2.52
C ILE A 152 -18.82 19.16 -3.32
N GLU A 153 -18.58 20.41 -2.96
CA GLU A 153 -17.68 21.34 -3.68
C GLU A 153 -16.22 20.87 -3.66
N SER A 154 -15.77 20.33 -2.52
CA SER A 154 -14.44 19.70 -2.39
C SER A 154 -14.28 18.43 -3.23
N GLY A 155 -15.38 17.87 -3.75
CA GLY A 155 -15.37 16.62 -4.52
C GLY A 155 -15.17 15.37 -3.67
N LEU A 156 -15.16 15.47 -2.34
CA LEU A 156 -14.89 14.36 -1.42
C LEU A 156 -15.92 13.22 -1.55
N ALA A 157 -17.21 13.56 -1.63
CA ALA A 157 -18.25 12.56 -1.84
C ALA A 157 -18.14 11.88 -3.21
N ALA A 158 -17.78 12.62 -4.26
CA ALA A 158 -17.53 12.05 -5.58
C ALA A 158 -16.28 11.14 -5.56
N PHE A 159 -15.24 11.50 -4.79
CA PHE A 159 -14.03 10.71 -4.62
C PHE A 159 -14.30 9.38 -3.94
N LEU A 160 -15.16 9.37 -2.91
CA LEU A 160 -15.64 8.16 -2.25
C LEU A 160 -16.58 7.35 -3.16
N LEU A 161 -17.43 8.00 -3.96
CA LEU A 161 -18.24 7.31 -4.96
C LEU A 161 -17.35 6.58 -5.98
N GLY A 162 -16.34 7.27 -6.52
CA GLY A 162 -15.41 6.69 -7.49
C GLY A 162 -14.68 5.46 -6.97
N GLY A 163 -14.30 5.45 -5.68
CA GLY A 163 -13.69 4.26 -5.08
C GLY A 163 -14.67 3.08 -4.92
N LEU A 164 -15.95 3.33 -4.65
CA LEU A 164 -16.97 2.28 -4.61
C LEU A 164 -17.26 1.74 -6.01
N VAL A 165 -17.28 2.62 -7.01
CA VAL A 165 -17.37 2.23 -8.42
C VAL A 165 -16.19 1.33 -8.82
N PHE A 166 -14.94 1.72 -8.52
CA PHE A 166 -13.78 0.86 -8.79
C PHE A 166 -13.84 -0.46 -8.02
N SER A 167 -14.42 -0.48 -6.82
CA SER A 167 -14.64 -1.71 -6.05
C SER A 167 -15.64 -2.64 -6.75
N GLY A 168 -16.75 -2.10 -7.26
CA GLY A 168 -17.73 -2.86 -8.02
C GLY A 168 -17.17 -3.38 -9.36
N MET A 169 -16.33 -2.59 -10.03
CA MET A 169 -15.63 -3.01 -11.25
C MET A 169 -14.66 -4.16 -10.97
N ALA A 170 -13.87 -4.05 -9.89
CA ALA A 170 -12.98 -5.12 -9.48
C ALA A 170 -13.76 -6.40 -9.13
N GLN A 171 -14.89 -6.27 -8.42
CA GLN A 171 -15.77 -7.40 -8.12
C GLN A 171 -16.33 -8.06 -9.40
N ALA A 172 -16.81 -7.26 -10.36
CA ALA A 172 -17.31 -7.75 -11.64
C ALA A 172 -16.22 -8.50 -12.44
N ALA A 173 -14.99 -7.98 -12.42
CA ALA A 173 -13.83 -8.60 -13.05
C ALA A 173 -13.22 -9.75 -12.25
N ARG A 174 -13.74 -10.07 -11.05
CA ARG A 174 -13.15 -11.02 -10.09
C ARG A 174 -11.69 -10.70 -9.77
N ALA A 175 -11.36 -9.41 -9.71
CA ALA A 175 -10.06 -8.87 -9.37
C ALA A 175 -10.05 -8.33 -7.94
N VAL A 176 -8.85 -8.19 -7.37
CA VAL A 176 -8.68 -7.56 -6.07
C VAL A 176 -8.60 -6.04 -6.25
N HIS A 177 -9.50 -5.29 -5.61
CA HIS A 177 -9.38 -3.84 -5.52
C HIS A 177 -8.37 -3.45 -4.43
N HIS A 178 -7.31 -2.74 -4.81
CA HIS A 178 -6.36 -2.19 -3.85
C HIS A 178 -6.73 -0.74 -3.55
N VAL A 179 -7.23 -0.52 -2.35
CA VAL A 179 -7.61 0.82 -1.88
C VAL A 179 -6.38 1.47 -1.24
N GLN A 180 -6.01 2.65 -1.73
CA GLN A 180 -4.95 3.46 -1.13
C GLN A 180 -5.24 3.72 0.37
N PRO A 181 -4.25 3.67 1.26
CA PRO A 181 -4.43 3.90 2.70
C PRO A 181 -5.23 5.16 3.05
N LYS A 182 -4.97 6.30 2.40
CA LYS A 182 -5.69 7.55 2.67
C LYS A 182 -7.19 7.43 2.34
N ARG A 183 -7.55 6.86 1.19
CA ARG A 183 -8.94 6.59 0.84
C ARG A 183 -9.59 5.55 1.76
N ALA A 184 -8.84 4.51 2.16
CA ALA A 184 -9.32 3.53 3.12
C ALA A 184 -9.68 4.18 4.47
N ARG A 185 -8.85 5.11 4.96
CA ARG A 185 -9.15 5.89 6.18
C ARG A 185 -10.40 6.74 6.05
N LEU A 186 -10.64 7.36 4.89
CA LEU A 186 -11.89 8.08 4.66
C LEU A 186 -13.10 7.15 4.71
N TYR A 187 -13.03 5.96 4.10
CA TYR A 187 -14.08 4.96 4.22
C TYR A 187 -14.29 4.51 5.66
N LEU A 188 -13.22 4.26 6.40
CA LEU A 188 -13.30 3.94 7.83
C LEU A 188 -13.95 5.07 8.63
N GLY A 189 -13.65 6.34 8.30
CA GLY A 189 -14.27 7.49 8.95
C GLY A 189 -15.78 7.56 8.74
N VAL A 190 -16.26 7.32 7.51
CA VAL A 190 -17.69 7.40 7.17
C VAL A 190 -18.48 6.11 7.44
N ALA A 191 -17.79 4.97 7.54
CA ALA A 191 -18.39 3.65 7.77
C ALA A 191 -18.19 3.12 9.18
N GLY A 192 -17.29 3.70 9.97
CA GLY A 192 -16.93 3.22 11.31
C GLY A 192 -18.12 3.23 12.27
N ALA A 193 -18.01 2.51 13.39
CA ALA A 193 -18.95 2.64 14.49
C ALA A 193 -18.89 4.07 15.08
N ALA A 194 -19.94 4.52 15.77
CA ALA A 194 -20.01 5.87 16.34
C ALA A 194 -18.88 6.08 17.37
N THR A 195 -17.77 6.67 16.95
CA THR A 195 -16.68 7.10 17.83
C THR A 195 -16.43 8.58 17.58
N ASP A 196 -16.61 9.41 18.59
CA ASP A 196 -16.37 10.87 18.53
C ASP A 196 -14.86 11.23 18.45
N ALA A 197 -13.98 10.25 18.35
CA ALA A 197 -12.54 10.44 18.46
C ALA A 197 -11.90 10.91 17.13
N ASN A 198 -11.12 11.98 17.23
CA ASN A 198 -10.28 12.51 16.16
C ASN A 198 -8.87 12.79 16.74
N PRO A 199 -7.77 12.27 16.15
CA PRO A 199 -7.69 11.45 14.92
C PRO A 199 -8.15 9.99 15.10
N LEU A 200 -8.48 9.34 13.98
CA LEU A 200 -8.60 7.88 13.89
C LEU A 200 -7.25 7.27 14.28
N THR A 201 -7.25 6.50 15.37
CA THR A 201 -6.05 5.82 15.89
C THR A 201 -6.07 4.38 15.39
N HIS A 202 -4.93 3.69 15.53
CA HIS A 202 -4.86 2.26 15.27
C HIS A 202 -5.90 1.46 16.08
N GLU A 203 -6.20 1.87 17.31
CA GLU A 203 -7.23 1.23 18.14
C GLU A 203 -8.64 1.38 17.54
N HIS A 204 -8.96 2.52 16.92
CA HIS A 204 -10.23 2.71 16.21
C HIS A 204 -10.30 1.84 14.95
N GLU A 205 -9.20 1.75 14.19
CA GLU A 205 -9.12 0.86 13.03
C GLU A 205 -9.38 -0.60 13.47
N GLU A 206 -8.71 -1.07 14.52
CA GLU A 206 -8.91 -2.41 15.11
C GLU A 206 -10.37 -2.65 15.53
N ALA A 207 -11.01 -1.66 16.14
CA ALA A 207 -12.41 -1.75 16.54
C ALA A 207 -13.35 -1.93 15.34
N ILE A 208 -13.13 -1.16 14.26
CA ILE A 208 -13.90 -1.29 13.01
C ILE A 208 -13.68 -2.66 12.37
N PHE A 209 -12.43 -3.12 12.29
CA PHE A 209 -12.10 -4.44 11.77
C PHE A 209 -12.73 -5.58 12.60
N SER A 210 -12.74 -5.45 13.93
CA SER A 210 -13.38 -6.40 14.84
C SER A 210 -14.89 -6.45 14.63
N ALA A 211 -15.56 -5.30 14.55
CA ALA A 211 -16.99 -5.22 14.24
C ALA A 211 -17.33 -5.84 12.88
N ALA A 212 -16.57 -5.49 11.83
CA ALA A 212 -16.74 -6.06 10.50
C ALA A 212 -16.55 -7.60 10.50
N ARG A 213 -15.60 -8.14 11.26
CA ARG A 213 -15.45 -9.60 11.41
C ARG A 213 -16.65 -10.25 12.06
N GLN A 214 -17.24 -9.61 13.08
CA GLN A 214 -18.43 -10.11 13.76
C GLN A 214 -19.64 -10.09 12.82
N ASP A 215 -19.85 -8.99 12.10
CA ASP A 215 -20.97 -8.84 11.15
C ASP A 215 -20.90 -9.82 9.97
N LEU A 216 -19.68 -10.19 9.56
CA LEU A 216 -19.46 -11.16 8.49
C LEU A 216 -19.46 -12.62 8.97
N ALA A 217 -19.55 -12.87 10.28
CA ALA A 217 -19.58 -14.22 10.82
C ALA A 217 -20.78 -15.02 10.30
N GLY A 218 -20.52 -16.20 9.73
CA GLY A 218 -21.55 -17.04 9.12
C GLY A 218 -21.93 -16.65 7.69
N THR A 219 -21.33 -15.59 7.12
CA THR A 219 -21.48 -15.24 5.70
C THR A 219 -20.42 -15.93 4.83
N LYS A 220 -20.54 -15.79 3.50
CA LYS A 220 -19.49 -16.23 2.55
C LYS A 220 -18.31 -15.25 2.47
N ALA A 221 -18.44 -14.06 3.08
CA ALA A 221 -17.40 -13.05 3.09
C ALA A 221 -16.54 -13.18 4.35
N ARG A 222 -15.28 -12.75 4.25
CA ARG A 222 -14.28 -12.81 5.31
C ARG A 222 -13.61 -11.45 5.44
N CYS A 223 -13.43 -11.00 6.67
CA CYS A 223 -12.56 -9.90 7.01
C CYS A 223 -11.34 -10.46 7.77
N ALA A 224 -10.13 -10.13 7.31
CA ALA A 224 -8.89 -10.60 7.91
C ALA A 224 -7.80 -9.54 7.77
N TYR A 225 -6.86 -9.53 8.72
CA TYR A 225 -5.59 -8.85 8.51
C TYR A 225 -4.81 -9.68 7.50
N ALA A 226 -4.46 -9.07 6.38
CA ALA A 226 -3.50 -9.67 5.47
C ALA A 226 -2.11 -9.38 6.05
N GLU A 227 -1.33 -10.42 6.33
CA GLU A 227 0.06 -10.18 6.68
C GLU A 227 0.79 -9.57 5.48
N HIS A 228 1.49 -8.45 5.71
CA HIS A 228 2.05 -7.69 4.60
C HIS A 228 3.18 -8.47 3.94
N VAL A 229 3.18 -8.45 2.60
CA VAL A 229 4.41 -8.66 1.82
C VAL A 229 5.37 -7.54 2.24
N PRO A 230 6.65 -7.81 2.56
CA PRO A 230 7.57 -6.74 2.93
C PRO A 230 7.67 -5.72 1.79
N PRO A 231 7.59 -4.41 2.08
CA PRO A 231 7.65 -3.37 1.06
C PRO A 231 8.95 -3.46 0.24
N VAL A 232 8.83 -3.37 -1.08
CA VAL A 232 9.98 -3.48 -1.98
C VAL A 232 10.76 -2.18 -2.05
N LEU A 233 10.09 -1.03 -1.96
CA LEU A 233 10.70 0.28 -2.15
C LEU A 233 11.87 0.57 -1.18
N PRO A 234 11.75 0.36 0.15
CA PRO A 234 12.88 0.53 1.07
C PRO A 234 14.08 -0.35 0.70
N TYR A 235 13.82 -1.57 0.23
CA TYR A 235 14.87 -2.48 -0.21
C TYR A 235 15.59 -1.97 -1.46
N LEU A 236 14.88 -1.40 -2.43
CA LEU A 236 15.49 -0.82 -3.65
C LEU A 236 16.35 0.42 -3.34
N ILE A 237 15.94 1.25 -2.39
CA ILE A 237 16.72 2.42 -1.95
C ILE A 237 17.98 1.96 -1.21
N ASN A 238 17.92 0.85 -0.47
CA ASN A 238 19.08 0.34 0.26
C ASN A 238 20.17 -0.27 -0.64
N GLN A 239 19.94 -0.40 -1.95
CA GLN A 239 20.93 -0.91 -2.91
C GLN A 239 21.94 0.16 -3.36
N GLY A 240 21.73 1.42 -2.97
CA GLY A 240 22.58 2.54 -3.32
C GLY A 240 21.76 3.80 -3.53
N GLU A 241 22.42 4.94 -3.55
CA GLU A 241 21.77 6.22 -3.83
C GLU A 241 21.21 6.22 -5.26
N ALA A 242 19.95 6.66 -5.44
CA ALA A 242 19.33 6.75 -6.75
C ALA A 242 19.48 8.18 -7.31
N SER A 243 19.79 8.27 -8.60
CA SER A 243 19.88 9.54 -9.34
C SER A 243 18.52 10.19 -9.58
N GLY A 244 17.43 9.43 -9.52
CA GLY A 244 16.07 9.93 -9.64
C GLY A 244 15.00 8.83 -9.56
N PRO A 245 13.71 9.19 -9.67
CA PRO A 245 12.59 8.25 -9.58
C PRO A 245 12.62 7.13 -10.63
N GLN A 246 13.08 7.44 -11.84
CA GLN A 246 13.13 6.48 -12.95
C GLN A 246 14.18 5.39 -12.71
N GLU A 247 15.30 5.72 -12.06
CA GLU A 247 16.29 4.70 -11.69
C GLU A 247 15.71 3.71 -10.66
N LEU A 248 14.88 4.18 -9.71
CA LEU A 248 14.18 3.27 -8.81
C LEU A 248 13.23 2.33 -9.57
N LEU A 249 12.52 2.85 -10.59
CA LEU A 249 11.67 2.02 -11.46
C LEU A 249 12.49 0.97 -12.21
N GLU A 250 13.63 1.35 -12.77
CA GLU A 250 14.54 0.42 -13.45
C GLU A 250 15.04 -0.68 -12.51
N ARG A 251 15.43 -0.31 -11.28
CA ARG A 251 15.80 -1.28 -10.23
C ARG A 251 14.64 -2.22 -9.91
N ALA A 252 13.42 -1.71 -9.81
CA ALA A 252 12.22 -2.53 -9.57
C ALA A 252 11.96 -3.52 -10.72
N LEU A 253 12.02 -3.06 -11.97
CA LEU A 253 11.83 -3.90 -13.17
C LEU A 253 12.95 -4.96 -13.31
N LYS A 254 14.19 -4.59 -13.01
CA LYS A 254 15.32 -5.51 -12.97
C LYS A 254 15.16 -6.55 -11.86
N PHE A 255 14.77 -6.12 -10.66
CA PHE A 255 14.48 -7.04 -9.56
C PHE A 255 13.37 -8.01 -9.94
N ARG A 256 12.23 -7.51 -10.44
CA ARG A 256 11.07 -8.29 -10.90
C ARG A 256 11.44 -9.46 -11.82
N THR A 257 12.37 -9.23 -12.74
CA THR A 257 12.78 -10.21 -13.74
C THR A 257 13.90 -11.14 -13.28
N SER A 258 14.61 -10.81 -12.19
CA SER A 258 15.64 -11.68 -11.58
C SER A 258 15.05 -12.96 -10.98
N ASP A 259 15.87 -13.98 -10.77
CA ASP A 259 15.45 -15.26 -10.17
C ASP A 259 14.82 -15.06 -8.78
N LEU A 260 15.43 -14.19 -7.95
CA LEU A 260 14.91 -13.82 -6.63
C LEU A 260 13.60 -13.05 -6.72
N GLY A 261 13.48 -12.13 -7.68
CA GLY A 261 12.23 -11.41 -7.90
C GLY A 261 11.11 -12.34 -8.35
N ARG A 262 11.37 -13.29 -9.26
CA ARG A 262 10.36 -14.28 -9.67
C ARG A 262 9.92 -15.16 -8.49
N ALA A 263 10.84 -15.58 -7.63
CA ALA A 263 10.50 -16.30 -6.40
C ALA A 263 9.68 -15.44 -5.42
N PHE A 264 10.05 -14.18 -5.24
CA PHE A 264 9.32 -13.23 -4.40
C PHE A 264 7.90 -12.95 -4.93
N ARG A 265 7.74 -12.87 -6.25
CA ARG A 265 6.43 -12.70 -6.90
C ARG A 265 5.52 -13.90 -6.68
N ALA A 266 6.05 -15.12 -6.85
CA ALA A 266 5.31 -16.33 -6.56
C ALA A 266 4.87 -16.37 -5.08
N PHE A 267 5.80 -16.07 -4.16
CA PHE A 267 5.50 -15.94 -2.74
C PHE A 267 4.41 -14.90 -2.44
N ALA A 268 4.49 -13.72 -3.05
CA ALA A 268 3.49 -12.67 -2.88
C ALA A 268 2.12 -13.05 -3.47
N ALA A 269 2.09 -13.89 -4.51
CA ALA A 269 0.85 -14.45 -5.04
C ALA A 269 0.25 -15.49 -4.09
N ASP A 270 1.08 -16.38 -3.54
CA ASP A 270 0.66 -17.38 -2.55
C ASP A 270 0.08 -16.70 -1.29
N LEU A 271 0.77 -15.68 -0.76
CA LEU A 271 0.33 -14.93 0.42
C LEU A 271 -1.02 -14.23 0.23
N ARG A 272 -1.32 -13.78 -0.99
CA ARG A 272 -2.60 -13.13 -1.34
C ARG A 272 -3.70 -14.13 -1.70
N GLY A 273 -3.36 -15.40 -1.88
CA GLY A 273 -4.30 -16.45 -2.16
C GLY A 273 -5.02 -16.93 -0.90
N ASP A 274 -5.72 -18.05 -1.05
CA ASP A 274 -6.35 -18.78 0.05
C ASP A 274 -5.79 -20.20 0.15
N GLY A 275 -5.98 -20.84 1.30
CA GLY A 275 -5.63 -22.25 1.51
C GLY A 275 -4.27 -22.48 2.16
N ILE A 276 -3.69 -23.66 1.91
CA ILE A 276 -2.47 -24.12 2.62
C ILE A 276 -1.25 -23.29 2.23
N ALA A 277 -1.07 -23.01 0.93
CA ALA A 277 0.05 -22.22 0.42
C ALA A 277 0.05 -20.80 1.02
N ALA A 278 -1.13 -20.17 1.12
CA ALA A 278 -1.28 -18.86 1.75
C ALA A 278 -0.85 -18.87 3.21
N ARG A 279 -1.31 -19.86 4.00
CA ARG A 279 -0.91 -20.00 5.42
C ARG A 279 0.58 -20.28 5.60
N GLU A 280 1.17 -21.07 4.71
CA GLU A 280 2.61 -21.33 4.75
C GLU A 280 3.40 -20.05 4.43
N ALA A 281 2.99 -19.32 3.40
CA ALA A 281 3.59 -18.03 3.05
C ALA A 281 3.46 -17.01 4.18
N GLU A 282 2.31 -16.97 4.86
CA GLU A 282 2.05 -16.13 6.04
C GLU A 282 3.03 -16.47 7.16
N ASN A 283 3.12 -17.74 7.56
CA ASN A 283 4.08 -18.20 8.57
C ASN A 283 5.54 -17.85 8.21
N ILE A 284 5.92 -18.00 6.95
CA ILE A 284 7.27 -17.62 6.48
C ILE A 284 7.47 -16.11 6.59
N SER A 285 6.49 -15.29 6.18
CA SER A 285 6.54 -13.84 6.28
C SER A 285 6.70 -13.40 7.72
N ALA A 286 5.82 -13.88 8.61
CA ALA A 286 5.83 -13.64 10.05
C ALA A 286 7.19 -13.96 10.67
N GLN A 287 7.70 -15.16 10.37
CA GLN A 287 9.00 -15.62 10.88
C GLN A 287 10.13 -14.70 10.41
N GLN A 288 10.19 -14.36 9.12
CA GLN A 288 11.26 -13.50 8.61
C GLN A 288 11.16 -12.06 9.11
N LYS A 289 9.94 -11.54 9.32
CA LYS A 289 9.71 -10.25 9.96
C LYS A 289 10.22 -10.26 11.41
N GLN A 290 9.86 -11.28 12.19
CA GLN A 290 10.31 -11.40 13.57
C GLN A 290 11.84 -11.50 13.67
N GLU A 291 12.46 -12.30 12.79
CA GLU A 291 13.91 -12.43 12.71
C GLU A 291 14.59 -11.11 12.32
N ALA A 292 14.02 -10.35 11.37
CA ALA A 292 14.52 -9.02 10.99
C ALA A 292 14.40 -8.03 12.16
N MET A 293 13.24 -7.94 12.82
CA MET A 293 13.03 -7.00 13.92
C MET A 293 13.92 -7.32 15.13
N ALA A 294 14.21 -8.60 15.38
CA ALA A 294 15.14 -9.02 16.43
C ALA A 294 16.59 -8.53 16.19
N LEU A 295 16.96 -8.23 14.94
CA LEU A 295 18.27 -7.67 14.59
C LEU A 295 18.31 -6.14 14.76
N ILE A 296 17.18 -5.44 14.61
CA ILE A 296 17.09 -3.97 14.70
C ILE A 296 16.93 -3.50 16.15
N ARG A 297 16.23 -4.26 17.00
CA ARG A 297 15.99 -3.86 18.39
C ARG A 297 17.31 -3.60 19.11
N PRO A 298 17.52 -2.41 19.72
CA PRO A 298 18.70 -2.16 20.53
C PRO A 298 18.77 -3.19 21.67
N ALA A 299 19.99 -3.65 21.98
CA ALA A 299 20.27 -4.75 22.89
C ALA A 299 19.90 -4.48 24.37
N ASP A 300 19.27 -3.34 24.68
CA ASP A 300 19.01 -2.88 26.05
C ASP A 300 17.68 -3.36 26.65
N HIS A 301 16.78 -3.94 25.83
CA HIS A 301 15.52 -4.53 26.31
C HIS A 301 15.31 -5.99 25.84
N ALA A 302 16.40 -6.73 25.66
CA ALA A 302 16.34 -8.16 25.43
C ALA A 302 15.89 -8.87 26.72
N ASP A 303 14.57 -9.00 26.86
CA ASP A 303 13.88 -10.06 27.58
C ASP A 303 14.67 -11.38 27.42
N GLU A 304 14.83 -12.14 28.50
CA GLU A 304 15.73 -13.30 28.67
C GLU A 304 15.52 -14.44 27.64
N ARG A 305 14.58 -14.26 26.71
CA ARG A 305 14.24 -15.15 25.59
C ARG A 305 14.85 -14.76 24.24
N SER A 306 15.56 -13.63 24.16
CA SER A 306 16.36 -13.27 22.98
C SER A 306 17.51 -14.26 22.84
N ARG A 307 17.34 -15.25 21.97
CA ARG A 307 18.33 -16.31 21.70
C ARG A 307 19.67 -15.67 21.34
N ALA A 308 20.58 -15.67 22.30
CA ALA A 308 22.01 -15.63 22.01
C ALA A 308 22.28 -16.77 21.02
N LEU A 309 23.10 -16.50 20.00
CA LEU A 309 23.65 -17.60 19.21
C LEU A 309 24.61 -18.31 20.17
N ASP A 310 24.21 -19.48 20.68
CA ASP A 310 25.10 -20.33 21.47
C ASP A 310 26.15 -20.88 20.51
N VAL A 311 27.27 -20.16 20.39
CA VAL A 311 28.45 -20.66 19.69
C VAL A 311 29.29 -21.40 20.73
N GLU A 312 29.19 -22.72 20.75
CA GLU A 312 30.10 -23.55 21.54
C GLU A 312 31.49 -23.49 20.91
N PHE A 313 32.38 -22.71 21.52
CA PHE A 313 33.81 -22.79 21.21
C PHE A 313 34.43 -23.85 22.12
N GLY A 314 34.82 -24.98 21.55
CA GLY A 314 35.70 -25.93 22.21
C GLY A 314 37.13 -25.41 22.21
N LEU A 315 37.47 -24.53 23.16
CA LEU A 315 38.87 -24.23 23.46
C LEU A 315 39.47 -25.44 24.19
N GLY A 316 40.14 -26.32 23.44
CA GLY A 316 40.91 -27.43 23.99
C GLY A 316 42.12 -26.91 24.76
N LEU A 317 41.90 -26.48 26.01
CA LEU A 317 42.96 -26.41 27.00
C LEU A 317 43.15 -27.81 27.57
N SER A 318 44.33 -28.37 27.36
CA SER A 318 44.76 -29.67 27.85
C SER A 318 44.72 -29.71 29.39
N GLY A 319 43.60 -30.19 29.93
CA GLY A 319 43.39 -30.48 31.34
C GLY A 319 42.03 -31.16 31.54
N PRO A 320 41.89 -32.14 32.45
CA PRO A 320 40.66 -32.90 32.61
C PRO A 320 39.58 -32.00 33.24
N ASP A 321 38.43 -31.93 32.58
CA ASP A 321 37.14 -31.42 33.08
C ASP A 321 36.84 -29.90 33.06
N ALA A 322 37.38 -29.12 32.13
CA ALA A 322 36.90 -27.75 31.88
C ALA A 322 36.29 -27.57 30.47
N LYS A 323 35.01 -27.93 30.30
CA LYS A 323 34.20 -27.39 29.19
C LYS A 323 33.67 -26.01 29.58
N VAL A 324 34.33 -24.96 29.12
CA VAL A 324 33.83 -23.59 29.27
C VAL A 324 32.88 -23.29 28.12
N SER A 325 31.57 -23.41 28.34
CA SER A 325 30.56 -22.91 27.41
C SER A 325 30.33 -21.42 27.67
N GLY A 326 30.92 -20.56 26.84
CA GLY A 326 30.71 -19.11 26.92
C GLY A 326 29.58 -18.65 26.00
N LYS A 327 28.58 -17.94 26.53
CA LYS A 327 27.57 -17.25 25.71
C LYS A 327 28.17 -15.96 25.14
N LEU A 328 28.60 -15.99 23.89
CA LEU A 328 29.13 -14.79 23.23
C LEU A 328 27.97 -13.88 22.78
N ARG A 329 27.84 -12.70 23.38
CA ARG A 329 26.95 -11.64 22.86
C ARG A 329 27.56 -11.10 21.57
N VAL A 330 27.06 -11.58 20.43
CA VAL A 330 27.47 -11.09 19.12
C VAL A 330 26.96 -9.65 18.95
N PRO A 331 27.83 -8.66 18.67
CA PRO A 331 27.41 -7.29 18.41
C PRO A 331 26.44 -7.19 17.24
N GLY A 332 25.50 -6.24 17.30
CA GLY A 332 24.49 -6.05 16.25
C GLY A 332 25.08 -5.86 14.84
N TRP A 333 26.20 -5.13 14.73
CA TRP A 333 26.91 -4.93 13.47
C TRP A 333 27.45 -6.24 12.88
N LEU A 334 27.93 -7.17 13.71
CA LEU A 334 28.44 -8.46 13.26
C LEU A 334 27.29 -9.40 12.85
N ARG A 335 26.11 -9.29 13.48
CA ARG A 335 24.90 -10.00 13.04
C ARG A 335 24.36 -9.47 11.71
N LEU A 336 24.36 -8.15 11.52
CA LEU A 336 23.98 -7.52 10.25
C LEU A 336 24.98 -7.89 9.15
N TRP A 337 26.28 -7.83 9.45
CA TRP A 337 27.34 -8.28 8.55
C TRP A 337 27.19 -9.78 8.20
N TRP A 338 26.93 -10.64 9.19
CA TRP A 338 26.70 -12.09 8.99
C TRP A 338 25.49 -12.34 8.10
N ASN A 339 24.38 -11.63 8.34
CA ASN A 339 23.19 -11.67 7.49
C ASN A 339 23.50 -11.18 6.06
N ASP A 340 24.39 -10.22 5.89
CA ASP A 340 24.74 -9.71 4.58
C ASP A 340 25.69 -10.63 3.81
N TRP A 341 26.63 -11.29 4.48
CA TRP A 341 27.76 -11.95 3.84
C TRP A 341 27.66 -13.47 3.73
N ILE A 342 26.79 -14.15 4.49
CA ILE A 342 26.76 -15.62 4.47
C ILE A 342 25.70 -16.19 3.54
N THR A 343 26.13 -17.16 2.74
CA THR A 343 25.48 -17.69 1.52
C THR A 343 24.69 -18.99 1.73
N PHE A 344 24.33 -19.37 2.96
CA PHE A 344 23.54 -20.60 3.16
C PHE A 344 22.13 -20.47 2.57
N ASP A 345 21.88 -21.17 1.45
CA ASP A 345 20.64 -21.76 0.87
C ASP A 345 19.25 -21.16 1.13
N GLY A 346 19.15 -19.89 1.52
CA GLY A 346 17.89 -19.25 1.91
C GLY A 346 17.39 -18.19 0.94
N GLY A 347 17.71 -18.25 -0.36
CA GLY A 347 17.54 -17.15 -1.34
C GLY A 347 16.33 -16.24 -1.14
N LEU A 348 15.11 -16.81 -1.06
CA LEU A 348 13.89 -16.06 -0.79
C LEU A 348 13.78 -15.57 0.67
N ARG A 349 13.96 -16.45 1.66
CA ARG A 349 13.86 -16.09 3.10
C ARG A 349 14.84 -14.98 3.49
N LYS A 350 16.07 -15.04 2.97
CA LYS A 350 17.10 -14.01 3.14
C LYS A 350 16.67 -12.68 2.50
N THR A 351 16.10 -12.73 1.29
CA THR A 351 15.55 -11.55 0.62
C THR A 351 14.41 -10.93 1.43
N LEU A 352 13.44 -11.72 1.89
CA LEU A 352 12.34 -11.26 2.74
C LEU A 352 12.86 -10.58 4.01
N ARG A 353 13.85 -11.20 4.68
CA ARG A 353 14.46 -10.62 5.88
C ARG A 353 15.15 -9.29 5.58
N ARG A 354 15.89 -9.19 4.48
CA ARG A 354 16.54 -7.93 4.06
C ARG A 354 15.54 -6.84 3.74
N MET A 355 14.41 -7.19 3.14
CA MET A 355 13.33 -6.24 2.88
C MET A 355 12.70 -5.74 4.18
N TRP A 356 12.41 -6.64 5.14
CA TRP A 356 11.96 -6.25 6.47
C TRP A 356 12.99 -5.44 7.25
N LEU A 357 14.27 -5.76 7.09
CA LEU A 357 15.36 -4.98 7.70
C LEU A 357 15.42 -3.57 7.15
N ALA A 358 15.30 -3.43 5.82
CA ALA A 358 15.20 -2.13 5.18
C ALA A 358 13.98 -1.39 5.75
N ASP A 359 12.78 -1.96 5.62
CA ASP A 359 11.53 -1.38 6.11
C ASP A 359 11.63 -0.87 7.56
N GLY A 360 12.14 -1.68 8.49
CA GLY A 360 12.32 -1.27 9.89
C GLY A 360 13.47 -0.29 10.16
N ALA A 361 14.45 -0.18 9.27
CA ALA A 361 15.58 0.74 9.40
C ALA A 361 15.30 2.13 8.80
N TYR A 362 14.37 2.24 7.85
CA TYR A 362 14.00 3.50 7.22
C TYR A 362 13.08 4.34 8.13
N ARG A 363 13.68 5.08 9.06
CA ARG A 363 12.95 6.06 9.90
C ARG A 363 12.43 7.28 9.14
N ASP A 364 13.05 7.59 7.99
CA ASP A 364 12.68 8.75 7.14
C ASP A 364 12.64 8.35 5.65
N LEU A 365 11.79 7.38 5.33
CA LEU A 365 11.46 7.06 3.94
C LEU A 365 10.89 8.28 3.18
N PRO A 366 9.99 9.09 3.77
CA PRO A 366 9.44 10.26 3.10
C PRO A 366 10.49 11.29 2.66
N GLY A 367 11.42 11.67 3.54
CA GLY A 367 12.48 12.64 3.21
C GLY A 367 13.38 12.14 2.09
N LYS A 368 13.79 10.86 2.13
CA LYS A 368 14.61 10.28 1.05
C LYS A 368 13.89 10.21 -0.29
N LEU A 369 12.60 9.87 -0.30
CA LEU A 369 11.83 9.86 -1.54
C LEU A 369 11.66 11.26 -2.11
N HIS A 370 11.47 12.26 -1.24
CA HIS A 370 11.46 13.66 -1.64
C HIS A 370 12.79 14.09 -2.28
N ASP A 371 13.92 13.76 -1.64
CA ASP A 371 15.26 14.06 -2.19
C ASP A 371 15.50 13.39 -3.54
N ILE A 372 15.02 12.16 -3.72
CA ILE A 372 15.12 11.44 -5.01
C ILE A 372 14.23 12.12 -6.06
N TRP A 373 13.02 12.52 -5.69
CA TRP A 373 12.07 13.17 -6.58
C TRP A 373 12.56 14.53 -7.08
N LEU A 374 13.24 15.31 -6.24
CA LEU A 374 13.82 16.61 -6.60
C LEU A 374 14.99 16.52 -7.59
N ARG A 375 15.61 15.34 -7.79
CA ARG A 375 16.73 15.16 -8.71
C ARG A 375 16.31 15.02 -10.17
N ALA A 376 15.01 14.86 -10.43
CA ALA A 376 14.40 14.71 -11.75
C ALA A 376 13.42 15.86 -12.03
#